data_AF-A0A6V8KUD9-F1
#
_entry.id   AF-A0A6V8KUD9-F1
#
_cell.length_a   1.000
_cell.length_b   1.000
_cell.length_c   1.000
_cell.angle_alpha   90.00
_cell.angle_beta   90.00
_cell.angle_gamma   90.00
#
_symmetry.space_group_name_H-M   'P 1'
#
loop_
_entity.id
_entity.type
_entity.pdbx_description
1 polymer ?
#
loop_
_entity_poly.entity_id
_entity_poly.type
_entity_poly.pdbx_seq_one_letter_code
_entity_poly.pdbx_strand_id
1 'polypeptide(L)'
;MFHDDQRAIFDHLRGWALVAHDPNVPDDTKEPWNGRRLDPPAHIHVPELGSSLSTVPTATHTAFEFEFLLAGGAAPDWLLHRDPRVALPRERAIRQSPANLPAATPEVILFFKAVNDLRPHDEQDFHALLPALTPDARRWLRESVVTARPGHPWFAHL
;
A
#
# COMPACT_ATOMS: atom_id res chain seq x y z
N MET A 1 -5.81 3.77 4.44
CA MET A 1 -6.46 5.04 4.87
C MET A 1 -7.08 5.69 3.64
N PHE A 2 -8.03 6.61 3.79
CA PHE A 2 -8.47 7.40 2.66
C PHE A 2 -7.42 8.45 2.30
N HIS A 3 -7.37 8.82 1.03
CA HIS A 3 -6.39 9.76 0.51
C HIS A 3 -6.48 11.14 1.17
N ASP A 4 -7.68 11.54 1.58
CA ASP A 4 -7.92 12.81 2.28
C ASP A 4 -7.45 12.77 3.76
N ASP A 5 -7.20 11.58 4.32
CA ASP A 5 -6.73 11.43 5.71
C ASP A 5 -5.25 11.82 5.89
N GLN A 6 -4.51 12.07 4.80
CA GLN A 6 -3.07 12.32 4.83
C GLN A 6 -2.67 13.46 5.79
N ARG A 7 -3.48 14.52 5.89
CA ARG A 7 -3.21 15.61 6.83
C ARG A 7 -3.33 15.14 8.29
N ALA A 8 -4.34 14.33 8.58
CA ALA A 8 -4.52 13.76 9.90
C ALA A 8 -3.37 12.82 10.26
N ILE A 9 -2.88 12.00 9.31
CA ILE A 9 -1.70 11.14 9.51
C ILE A 9 -0.48 11.98 9.90
N PHE A 10 -0.18 13.02 9.10
CA PHE A 10 0.97 13.89 9.36
C PHE A 10 0.88 14.58 10.72
N ASP A 11 -0.29 15.10 11.09
CA ASP A 11 -0.46 15.81 12.35
C ASP A 11 -0.37 14.87 13.57
N HIS A 12 -0.86 13.63 13.47
CA HIS A 12 -0.76 12.63 14.55
C HIS A 12 0.66 12.06 14.72
N LEU A 13 1.39 11.90 13.61
CA LEU A 13 2.73 11.33 13.59
C LEU A 13 3.82 12.40 13.49
N ARG A 14 3.53 13.62 13.94
CA ARG A 14 4.51 14.71 13.90
C ARG A 14 5.78 14.31 14.66
N GLY A 15 6.93 14.48 14.00
CA GLY A 15 8.23 14.11 14.56
C GLY A 15 8.61 12.63 14.36
N TRP A 16 7.76 11.83 13.72
CA TRP A 16 8.15 10.49 13.26
C TRP A 16 8.92 10.59 11.94
N ALA A 17 9.75 9.57 11.69
CA ALA A 17 10.34 9.38 10.37
C ALA A 17 9.21 8.97 9.42
N LEU A 18 8.78 9.89 8.57
CA LEU A 18 7.77 9.62 7.54
C LEU A 18 8.44 9.89 6.19
N VAL A 19 8.36 8.95 5.26
CA VAL A 19 8.80 9.13 3.88
C VAL A 19 7.63 8.84 2.97
N ALA A 20 7.27 9.78 2.10
CA ALA A 20 6.07 9.66 1.28
C ALA A 20 6.42 9.65 -0.21
N HIS A 21 5.78 8.72 -0.93
CA HIS A 21 5.91 8.58 -2.38
C HIS A 21 4.60 8.91 -3.06
N ASP A 22 4.71 9.63 -4.17
CA ASP A 22 3.66 9.95 -5.13
C ASP A 22 4.31 10.20 -6.51
N PRO A 23 3.53 10.41 -7.59
CA PRO A 23 4.10 10.58 -8.94
C PRO A 23 5.00 11.82 -9.12
N ASN A 24 5.07 12.70 -8.13
CA ASN A 24 5.80 13.97 -8.22
C ASN A 24 7.20 13.90 -7.58
N VAL A 25 7.60 12.77 -7.01
CA VAL A 25 8.93 12.55 -6.42
C VAL A 25 9.57 11.29 -6.98
N PRO A 26 10.92 11.19 -7.00
CA PRO A 26 11.61 9.96 -7.37
C PRO A 26 11.21 8.78 -6.48
N ASP A 27 11.07 7.59 -7.08
CA ASP A 27 10.72 6.37 -6.37
C ASP A 27 11.74 5.99 -5.28
N ASP A 28 12.99 6.45 -5.40
CA ASP A 28 14.07 6.20 -4.43
C ASP A 28 14.24 7.32 -3.40
N THR A 29 13.28 8.25 -3.30
CA THR A 29 13.35 9.34 -2.33
C THR A 29 13.44 8.81 -0.89
N LYS A 30 14.26 9.49 -0.10
CA LYS A 30 14.45 9.25 1.34
C LYS A 30 14.23 10.53 2.15
N GLU A 31 13.71 11.55 1.47
CA GLU A 31 13.47 12.85 2.08
C GLU A 31 12.29 12.74 3.05
N PRO A 32 12.41 13.30 4.26
CA PRO A 32 11.31 13.34 5.20
C PRO A 32 10.09 14.04 4.59
N TRP A 33 8.95 13.39 4.67
CA TRP A 33 7.69 13.98 4.26
C TRP A 33 7.36 15.16 5.18
N ASN A 34 7.21 16.33 4.57
CA ASN A 34 6.94 17.59 5.27
C ASN A 34 5.44 17.88 5.43
N GLY A 35 4.56 16.92 5.11
CA GLY A 35 3.11 17.10 5.16
C GLY A 35 2.53 17.79 3.93
N ARG A 36 3.30 17.93 2.83
CA ARG A 36 2.77 18.33 1.52
C ARG A 36 1.63 17.40 1.12
N ARG A 37 0.66 17.94 0.37
CA ARG A 37 -0.36 17.12 -0.26
C ARG A 37 0.31 16.17 -1.26
N LEU A 38 -0.04 14.89 -1.16
CA LEU A 38 0.35 13.81 -2.08
C LEU A 38 -0.73 13.65 -3.15
N ASP A 39 -0.31 13.31 -4.37
CA ASP A 39 -1.20 12.95 -5.47
C ASP A 39 -1.32 11.43 -5.62
N PRO A 40 -2.51 10.89 -5.94
CA PRO A 40 -2.66 9.45 -6.12
C PRO A 40 -1.95 8.95 -7.40
N PRO A 41 -1.36 7.74 -7.39
CA PRO A 41 -1.24 6.83 -6.26
C PRO A 41 -0.17 7.29 -5.26
N ALA A 42 -0.48 7.18 -3.97
CA ALA A 42 0.43 7.60 -2.90
C ALA A 42 0.47 6.61 -1.74
N HIS A 43 1.62 6.53 -1.09
CA HIS A 43 1.82 5.78 0.16
C HIS A 43 2.86 6.46 1.03
N ILE A 44 2.84 6.18 2.34
CA ILE A 44 3.73 6.78 3.33
C ILE A 44 4.42 5.67 4.11
N HIS A 45 5.73 5.55 3.99
CA HIS A 45 6.56 4.67 4.82
C HIS A 45 6.76 5.26 6.21
N VAL A 46 6.75 4.36 7.18
CA VAL A 46 7.24 4.55 8.54
C VAL A 46 8.40 3.57 8.73
N PRO A 47 9.65 4.03 8.55
CA PRO A 47 10.80 3.16 8.54
C PRO A 47 11.19 2.71 9.95
N GLU A 48 11.70 1.48 10.02
CA GLU A 48 12.38 1.00 11.22
C GLU A 48 13.71 1.73 11.43
N LEU A 49 14.15 1.73 12.69
CA LEU A 49 15.44 2.31 13.07
C LEU A 49 16.59 1.59 12.34
N GLY A 50 17.42 2.36 11.64
CA GLY A 50 18.59 1.84 10.91
C GLY A 50 18.30 1.35 9.50
N SER A 51 17.04 1.40 9.04
CA SER A 51 16.71 1.18 7.63
C SER A 51 17.29 2.28 6.74
N SER A 52 17.36 2.00 5.43
CA SER A 52 17.91 2.98 4.47
C SER A 52 17.06 4.24 4.31
N LEU A 53 15.81 4.23 4.76
CA LEU A 53 14.85 5.35 4.77
C LEU A 53 14.91 6.18 6.07
N SER A 54 15.62 5.70 7.10
CA SER A 54 15.82 6.39 8.38
C SER A 54 16.91 7.47 8.25
N THR A 55 16.60 8.59 7.59
CA THR A 55 17.57 9.65 7.28
C THR A 55 17.68 10.76 8.32
N VAL A 56 16.74 10.84 9.28
CA VAL A 56 16.70 11.86 10.33
C VAL A 56 16.88 11.19 11.70
N PRO A 57 18.09 11.20 12.30
CA PRO A 57 18.37 10.47 13.53
C PRO A 57 17.53 10.90 14.74
N THR A 58 17.04 12.14 14.74
CA THR A 58 16.21 12.71 15.82
C THR A 58 14.73 12.39 15.68
N ALA A 59 14.31 11.81 14.56
CA ALA A 59 12.92 11.44 14.35
C ALA A 59 12.56 10.17 15.15
N THR A 60 11.27 10.01 15.44
CA THR A 60 10.75 8.77 16.06
C THR A 60 10.72 7.66 15.02
N HIS A 61 11.25 6.49 15.38
CA HIS A 61 11.30 5.30 14.53
C HIS A 61 10.56 4.14 15.17
N THR A 62 10.29 3.12 14.37
CA THR A 62 9.59 1.91 14.79
C THR A 62 10.54 0.72 14.90
N ALA A 63 10.07 -0.35 15.53
CA ALA A 63 10.82 -1.62 15.60
C ALA A 63 10.67 -2.48 14.33
N PHE A 64 9.81 -2.06 13.40
CA PHE A 64 9.56 -2.71 12.12
C PHE A 64 9.03 -1.68 11.13
N GLU A 65 9.36 -1.82 9.86
CA GLU A 65 8.85 -0.96 8.80
C GLU A 65 7.38 -1.29 8.49
N PHE A 66 6.57 -0.26 8.26
CA PHE A 66 5.24 -0.40 7.69
C PHE A 66 4.89 0.82 6.85
N GLU A 67 3.83 0.70 6.06
CA GLU A 67 3.36 1.78 5.19
C GLU A 67 1.86 2.05 5.38
N PHE A 68 1.48 3.31 5.16
CA PHE A 68 0.10 3.70 4.95
C PHE A 68 -0.20 3.69 3.45
N LEU A 69 -1.06 2.78 3.01
CA LEU A 69 -1.69 2.85 1.69
C LEU A 69 -2.79 3.92 1.71
N LEU A 70 -2.72 4.86 0.77
CA LEU A 70 -3.72 5.91 0.60
C LEU A 70 -4.65 5.56 -0.56
N ALA A 71 -5.83 5.04 -0.22
CA ALA A 71 -6.86 4.70 -1.19
C ALA A 71 -7.75 5.92 -1.49
N GLY A 72 -8.20 6.05 -2.73
CA GLY A 72 -9.22 7.04 -3.08
C GLY A 72 -10.61 6.63 -2.57
N GLY A 73 -11.62 7.42 -2.95
CA GLY A 73 -13.01 7.17 -2.60
C GLY A 73 -13.39 7.69 -1.22
N ALA A 74 -14.50 7.20 -0.71
CA ALA A 74 -15.05 7.55 0.60
C ALA A 74 -15.77 6.34 1.18
N ALA A 75 -16.03 6.37 2.49
CA ALA A 75 -16.75 5.29 3.15
C ALA A 75 -18.09 4.99 2.43
N PRO A 76 -18.44 3.71 2.22
CA PRO A 76 -17.78 2.52 2.79
C PRO A 76 -16.62 1.95 1.95
N ASP A 77 -16.38 2.45 0.73
CA ASP A 77 -15.55 1.77 -0.27
C ASP A 77 -14.18 2.42 -0.46
N TRP A 78 -13.16 1.57 -0.66
CA TRP A 78 -11.84 1.99 -1.11
C TRP A 78 -11.74 1.90 -2.62
N LEU A 79 -11.40 3.02 -3.25
CA LEU A 79 -11.01 3.08 -4.65
C LEU A 79 -9.50 2.86 -4.74
N LEU A 80 -9.07 1.69 -5.22
CA LEU A 80 -7.66 1.29 -5.22
C LEU A 80 -6.95 1.64 -6.53
N HIS A 81 -7.69 2.08 -7.55
CA HIS A 81 -7.18 2.47 -8.86
C HIS A 81 -8.02 3.61 -9.44
N ARG A 82 -7.51 4.32 -10.45
CA ARG A 82 -8.27 5.34 -11.19
C ARG A 82 -9.52 4.80 -11.89
N ASP A 83 -9.55 3.51 -12.19
CA ASP A 83 -10.73 2.84 -12.75
C ASP A 83 -11.67 2.42 -11.60
N PRO A 84 -12.92 2.92 -11.54
CA PRO A 84 -13.84 2.67 -10.44
C PRO A 84 -14.29 1.22 -10.30
N ARG A 85 -14.03 0.37 -11.31
CA ARG A 85 -14.26 -1.07 -11.19
C ARG A 85 -13.29 -1.75 -10.23
N VAL A 86 -12.16 -1.11 -9.94
CA VAL A 86 -11.18 -1.60 -8.97
C VAL A 86 -11.41 -0.91 -7.63
N ALA A 87 -12.47 -1.35 -6.98
CA ALA A 87 -12.86 -0.91 -5.66
C ALA A 87 -13.16 -2.12 -4.77
N LEU A 88 -13.09 -1.91 -3.45
CA LEU A 88 -13.40 -2.92 -2.46
C LEU A 88 -13.99 -2.25 -1.21
N PRO A 89 -15.04 -2.81 -0.57
CA PRO A 89 -15.49 -2.32 0.73
C PRO A 89 -14.32 -2.30 1.71
N ARG A 90 -14.16 -1.21 2.47
CA ARG A 90 -13.03 -1.04 3.39
C ARG A 90 -12.90 -2.22 4.37
N GLU A 91 -14.03 -2.74 4.84
CA GLU A 91 -14.08 -3.89 5.75
C GLU A 91 -13.56 -5.18 5.12
N ARG A 92 -13.63 -5.30 3.79
CA ARG A 92 -13.01 -6.41 3.03
C ARG A 92 -11.55 -6.14 2.68
N ALA A 93 -11.15 -4.88 2.57
CA ALA A 93 -9.77 -4.49 2.25
C ALA A 93 -8.83 -4.54 3.46
N ILE A 94 -9.37 -4.66 4.68
CA ILE A 94 -8.62 -4.63 5.94
C ILE A 94 -8.84 -5.93 6.71
N ARG A 95 -7.76 -6.48 7.26
CA ARG A 95 -7.76 -7.57 8.22
C ARG A 95 -6.96 -7.19 9.47
N GLN A 96 -7.21 -7.89 10.57
CA GLN A 96 -6.39 -7.76 11.76
C GLN A 96 -5.10 -8.57 11.61
N SER A 97 -3.95 -7.95 11.86
CA SER A 97 -2.65 -8.62 11.88
C SER A 97 -2.42 -9.37 13.20
N PRO A 98 -1.43 -10.28 13.28
CA PRO A 98 -1.03 -10.91 14.55
C PRO A 98 -0.62 -9.92 15.64
N ALA A 99 -0.22 -8.70 15.27
CA ALA A 99 0.11 -7.61 16.19
C ALA A 99 -1.12 -6.78 16.61
N ASN A 100 -2.35 -7.22 16.30
CA ASN A 100 -3.61 -6.50 16.51
C ASN A 100 -3.68 -5.13 15.81
N LEU A 101 -2.92 -4.97 14.71
CA LEU A 101 -2.97 -3.77 13.88
C LEU A 101 -3.83 -4.02 12.63
N PRO A 102 -4.64 -3.05 12.19
CA PRO A 102 -5.32 -3.11 10.90
C PRO A 102 -4.27 -3.15 9.77
N ALA A 103 -4.36 -4.16 8.90
CA ALA A 103 -3.47 -4.37 7.77
C ALA A 103 -4.27 -4.63 6.49
N ALA A 104 -3.69 -4.30 5.34
CA ALA A 104 -4.31 -4.64 4.05
C ALA A 104 -4.46 -6.17 3.91
N THR A 105 -5.53 -6.60 3.24
CA THR A 105 -5.70 -8.01 2.86
C THR A 105 -4.69 -8.42 1.80
N PRO A 106 -4.35 -9.72 1.69
CA PRO A 106 -3.35 -10.17 0.73
C PRO A 106 -3.68 -9.78 -0.71
N GLU A 107 -4.93 -9.83 -1.13
CA GLU A 107 -5.35 -9.44 -2.47
C GLU A 107 -5.09 -7.96 -2.74
N VAL A 108 -5.24 -7.07 -1.75
CA VAL A 108 -4.93 -5.64 -1.90
C VAL A 108 -3.41 -5.44 -2.04
N ILE A 109 -2.61 -6.13 -1.22
CA ILE A 109 -1.14 -6.08 -1.29
C ILE A 109 -0.67 -6.57 -2.68
N LEU A 110 -1.18 -7.72 -3.13
CA LEU A 110 -0.82 -8.30 -4.42
C LEU A 110 -1.32 -7.44 -5.58
N PHE A 111 -2.48 -6.79 -5.47
CA PHE A 111 -2.94 -5.86 -6.49
C PHE A 111 -1.92 -4.74 -6.73
N PHE A 112 -1.43 -4.07 -5.67
CA PHE A 112 -0.44 -3.01 -5.81
C PHE A 112 0.91 -3.51 -6.35
N LYS A 113 1.29 -4.75 -6.05
CA LYS A 113 2.49 -5.38 -6.62
C LYS A 113 2.32 -5.71 -8.10
N ALA A 114 1.14 -6.16 -8.51
CA ALA A 114 0.86 -6.56 -9.89
C ALA A 114 0.76 -5.36 -10.85
N VAL A 115 0.27 -4.21 -10.39
CA VAL A 115 0.03 -3.04 -11.27
C VAL A 115 1.26 -2.15 -11.49
N ASN A 116 2.34 -2.40 -10.74
CA ASN A 116 3.64 -1.74 -10.88
C ASN A 116 4.65 -2.64 -11.59
N ASP A 117 5.82 -2.11 -11.96
CA ASP A 117 6.88 -2.96 -12.53
C ASP A 117 7.28 -4.09 -11.59
N LEU A 118 7.28 -5.31 -12.13
CA LEU A 118 7.36 -6.52 -11.34
C LEU A 118 8.81 -6.77 -10.90
N ARG A 119 9.05 -6.72 -9.58
CA ARG A 119 10.38 -6.92 -9.01
C ARG A 119 10.53 -8.35 -8.49
N PRO A 120 11.77 -8.87 -8.35
CA PRO A 120 11.99 -10.23 -7.85
C PRO A 120 11.33 -10.53 -6.49
N HIS A 121 11.22 -9.55 -5.60
CA HIS A 121 10.53 -9.75 -4.31
C HIS A 121 9.00 -9.75 -4.45
N ASP A 122 8.44 -9.10 -5.48
CA ASP A 122 6.99 -9.12 -5.71
C ASP A 122 6.50 -10.53 -6.10
N GLU A 123 7.30 -11.28 -6.85
CA GLU A 123 7.04 -12.70 -7.15
C GLU A 123 7.10 -13.60 -5.90
N GLN A 124 8.07 -13.35 -5.01
CA GLN A 124 8.17 -14.06 -3.74
C GLN A 124 6.94 -13.81 -2.87
N ASP A 125 6.52 -12.55 -2.77
CA ASP A 125 5.31 -12.17 -2.04
C ASP A 125 4.06 -12.80 -2.66
N PHE A 126 3.96 -12.87 -3.98
CA PHE A 126 2.87 -13.56 -4.68
C PHE A 126 2.76 -15.01 -4.26
N HIS A 127 3.86 -15.77 -4.36
CA HIS A 127 3.84 -17.17 -3.97
C HIS A 127 3.60 -17.39 -2.48
N ALA A 128 4.09 -16.48 -1.62
CA ALA A 128 3.86 -16.54 -0.18
C ALA A 128 2.39 -16.25 0.20
N LEU A 129 1.75 -15.30 -0.48
CA LEU A 129 0.40 -14.84 -0.16
C LEU A 129 -0.70 -15.62 -0.89
N LEU A 130 -0.42 -16.21 -2.05
CA LEU A 130 -1.39 -16.96 -2.86
C LEU A 130 -2.14 -18.08 -2.08
N PRO A 131 -1.50 -18.87 -1.19
CA PRO A 131 -2.21 -19.87 -0.39
C PRO A 131 -3.20 -19.28 0.62
N ALA A 132 -3.02 -18.02 1.03
CA ALA A 132 -3.91 -17.33 1.97
C ALA A 132 -5.14 -16.71 1.30
N LEU A 133 -5.19 -16.66 -0.03
CA LEU A 133 -6.32 -16.09 -0.77
C LEU A 133 -7.52 -17.04 -0.80
N THR A 134 -8.68 -16.55 -0.37
CA THR A 134 -9.97 -17.22 -0.57
C THR A 134 -10.35 -17.21 -2.06
N PRO A 135 -11.30 -18.06 -2.50
CA PRO A 135 -11.78 -18.03 -3.88
C PRO A 135 -12.27 -16.66 -4.36
N ASP A 136 -12.96 -15.93 -3.49
CA ASP A 136 -13.46 -14.59 -3.81
C ASP A 136 -12.35 -13.54 -3.87
N ALA A 137 -11.33 -13.66 -2.99
CA ALA A 137 -10.15 -12.79 -3.04
C ALA A 137 -9.32 -13.03 -4.31
N ARG A 138 -9.14 -14.29 -4.73
CA ARG A 138 -8.48 -14.63 -6.01
C ARG A 138 -9.24 -14.07 -7.20
N ARG A 139 -10.56 -14.23 -7.22
CA ARG A 139 -11.42 -13.69 -8.28
C ARG A 139 -11.31 -12.18 -8.38
N TRP A 140 -11.45 -11.48 -7.25
CA TRP A 140 -11.33 -10.02 -7.21
C TRP A 140 -9.95 -9.55 -7.66
N LEU A 141 -8.88 -10.21 -7.21
CA LEU A 141 -7.51 -9.89 -7.61
C LEU A 141 -7.33 -10.07 -9.12
N ARG A 142 -7.80 -11.18 -9.69
CA ARG A 142 -7.74 -11.46 -11.13
C ARG A 142 -8.48 -10.39 -11.93
N GLU A 143 -9.73 -10.09 -11.58
CA GLU A 143 -10.56 -9.10 -12.28
C GLU A 143 -9.96 -7.68 -12.20
N SER A 144 -9.43 -7.32 -11.03
CA SER A 144 -8.81 -6.01 -10.77
C SER A 144 -7.50 -5.86 -11.54
N VAL A 145 -6.64 -6.87 -11.55
CA VAL A 145 -5.38 -6.86 -12.31
C VAL A 145 -5.64 -6.91 -13.81
N VAL A 146 -6.64 -7.66 -14.30
CA VAL A 146 -7.05 -7.60 -15.72
C VAL A 146 -7.47 -6.18 -16.11
N THR A 147 -8.18 -5.49 -15.23
CA THR A 147 -8.64 -4.12 -15.47
C THR A 147 -7.49 -3.11 -15.51
N ALA A 148 -6.53 -3.22 -14.58
CA ALA A 148 -5.45 -2.25 -14.44
C ALA A 148 -4.21 -2.56 -15.32
N ARG A 149 -3.89 -3.85 -15.49
CA ARG A 149 -2.70 -4.33 -16.23
C ARG A 149 -3.00 -5.65 -16.98
N PRO A 150 -3.64 -5.57 -18.16
CA PRO A 150 -3.89 -6.74 -19.00
C PRO A 150 -2.60 -7.50 -19.36
N GLY A 151 -2.70 -8.83 -19.45
CA GLY A 151 -1.56 -9.71 -19.78
C GLY A 151 -0.59 -10.04 -18.64
N HIS A 152 -0.93 -9.78 -17.38
CA HIS A 152 -0.05 -10.05 -16.24
C HIS A 152 0.31 -11.55 -16.08
N PRO A 153 1.59 -11.91 -15.81
CA PRO A 153 2.04 -13.31 -15.71
C PRO A 153 1.31 -14.11 -14.62
N TRP A 154 0.90 -13.46 -13.52
CA TRP A 154 0.18 -14.12 -12.42
C TRP A 154 -1.18 -14.74 -12.83
N PHE A 155 -1.73 -14.40 -13.99
CA PHE A 155 -2.99 -15.01 -14.47
C PHE A 155 -2.93 -16.51 -14.69
N ALA A 156 -1.74 -17.09 -14.86
CA ALA A 156 -1.58 -18.55 -14.92
C ALA A 156 -1.84 -19.24 -13.56
N HIS A 157 -1.82 -18.47 -12.47
CA HIS A 157 -1.86 -18.98 -11.09
C HIS A 157 -3.08 -18.49 -10.28
N LEU A 158 -3.79 -17.48 -10.78
CA LEU A 158 -5.02 -16.90 -10.20
C LEU A 158 -6.29 -17.48 -10.82
#